data_AF-A0A2U1ATF0-F1
#
_entry.id   AF-A0A2U1ATF0-F1
#
_cell.length_a   1.000
_cell.length_b   1.000
_cell.length_c   1.000
_cell.angle_alpha   90.00
_cell.angle_beta   90.00
_cell.angle_gamma   90.00
#
_symmetry.space_group_name_H-M   'P 1'
#
loop_
_entity.id
_entity.type
_entity.pdbx_description
1 polymer ?
#
loop_
_entity_poly.entity_id
_entity_poly.type
_entity_poly.pdbx_seq_one_letter_code
_entity_poly.pdbx_strand_id
1 'polypeptide(L)' 'MLENTFPIGSEVFAKVNPDLKLIIRQYLKRIYYCTVVGNPLQKDLVFFERELIPVRIK' A
#
# COMPACT_ATOMS: atom_id res chain seq x y z
N MET A 1 -19.82 -3.15 6.53
CA MET A 1 -18.91 -2.00 6.34
C MET A 1 -17.60 -2.59 5.84
N LEU A 2 -17.16 -2.28 4.62
CA LEU A 2 -15.85 -2.74 4.16
C LEU A 2 -14.84 -1.70 4.63
N GLU A 3 -14.41 -1.86 5.88
CA GLU A 3 -13.33 -1.08 6.47
C GLU A 3 -12.07 -1.34 5.64
N ASN A 4 -11.55 -0.32 5.00
CA ASN A 4 -10.23 -0.37 4.40
C ASN A 4 -9.20 -0.50 5.55
N THR A 5 -8.53 -1.66 5.62
CA THR A 5 -7.49 -1.95 6.63
C THR A 5 -6.39 -0.89 6.66
N PHE A 6 -6.06 -0.31 5.50
CA PHE A 6 -5.04 0.73 5.38
C PHE A 6 -5.67 2.05 4.93
N PRO A 7 -5.63 3.13 5.73
CA PRO A 7 -6.08 4.44 5.29
C PRO A 7 -5.15 5.07 4.25
N ILE A 8 -5.68 5.97 3.43
CA ILE A 8 -4.91 6.76 2.46
C ILE A 8 -3.81 7.54 3.20
N GLY A 9 -2.60 7.54 2.64
CA GLY A 9 -1.40 8.11 3.25
C GLY A 9 -0.63 7.14 4.14
N SER A 10 -1.17 5.95 4.44
CA SER A 10 -0.46 4.94 5.23
C SER A 10 0.73 4.37 4.48
N GLU A 11 1.80 4.12 5.23
CA GLU A 11 2.97 3.41 4.74
C GLU A 11 2.80 1.90 4.96
N VAL A 12 2.98 1.16 3.87
CA VAL A 12 2.87 -0.31 3.85
C VAL A 12 4.05 -0.89 3.07
N PHE A 13 4.29 -2.19 3.23
CA PHE A 13 5.28 -2.92 2.45
C PHE A 13 4.60 -3.98 1.58
N ALA A 14 5.19 -4.27 0.42
CA ALA A 14 4.74 -5.38 -0.39
C ALA A 14 5.19 -6.71 0.21
N LYS A 15 4.28 -7.67 0.35
CA LYS A 15 4.62 -9.02 0.84
C LYS A 15 5.59 -9.75 -0.08
N VAL A 16 5.50 -9.49 -1.38
CA VAL A 16 6.40 -10.07 -2.39
C VAL A 16 7.81 -9.48 -2.31
N ASN A 17 7.95 -8.25 -1.83
CA ASN A 17 9.23 -7.58 -1.66
C ASN A 17 9.18 -6.67 -0.42
N PRO A 18 9.58 -7.16 0.77
CA PRO A 18 9.46 -6.41 2.02
C PRO A 18 10.36 -5.17 2.09
N ASP A 19 11.32 -5.01 1.17
CA ASP A 19 12.13 -3.80 1.03
C ASP A 19 11.37 -2.67 0.28
N LEU A 20 10.32 -3.03 -0.46
CA LEU A 20 9.53 -2.07 -1.23
C LEU A 20 8.55 -1.34 -0.31
N LYS A 21 8.94 -0.12 0.08
CA LYS A 21 8.08 0.78 0.85
C LYS A 21 7.09 1.50 -0.06
N LEU A 22 5.82 1.46 0.31
CA LEU A 22 4.69 1.95 -0.47
C LEU A 22 3.83 2.88 0.36
N ILE A 23 3.18 3.85 -0.29
CA ILE A 23 2.19 4.74 0.32
C ILE A 23 0.84 4.50 -0.34
N ILE A 24 -0.19 4.25 0.47
CA ILE A 24 -1.57 4.11 -0.04
C ILE A 24 -2.05 5.45 -0.59
N ARG A 25 -2.35 5.52 -1.88
CA ARG A 25 -3.01 6.68 -2.51
C ARG A 25 -4.52 6.56 -2.52
N GLN A 26 -5.02 5.35 -2.76
CA GLN A 26 -6.44 5.11 -2.93
C GLN A 26 -6.79 3.66 -2.64
N TYR A 27 -8.04 3.44 -2.23
CA TYR A 27 -8.62 2.12 -2.12
C TYR A 27 -9.92 2.08 -2.91
N LEU A 28 -9.96 1.30 -3.99
CA LEU A 28 -11.12 1.14 -4.86
C LEU A 28 -11.36 -0.34 -5.13
N LYS A 29 -12.62 -0.78 -5.07
CA LYS A 29 -13.01 -2.16 -5.41
C LYS A 29 -12.15 -3.25 -4.76
N ARG A 30 -11.76 -3.06 -3.49
CA ARG A 30 -10.87 -3.97 -2.73
C ARG A 30 -9.42 -4.06 -3.22
N ILE A 31 -8.99 -3.05 -3.97
CA ILE A 31 -7.63 -2.92 -4.50
C ILE A 31 -7.03 -1.64 -3.93
N TYR A 32 -5.83 -1.77 -3.38
CA TYR A 32 -5.03 -0.66 -2.90
C TYR A 32 -4.13 -0.15 -4.02
N TYR A 33 -4.29 1.11 -4.37
CA TYR A 33 -3.40 1.84 -5.26
C TYR A 33 -2.33 2.49 -4.42
N CYS A 34 -1.09 2.13 -4.70
CA CYS A 34 0.06 2.49 -3.88
C CYS A 34 1.16 3.09 -4.75
N THR A 35 1.82 4.12 -4.26
CA THR A 35 3.01 4.68 -4.92
C THR A 35 4.27 4.30 -4.13
N VAL A 36 5.38 4.09 -4.82
CA VAL A 36 6.67 3.78 -4.18
C VAL A 36 7.22 5.02 -3.47
N VAL A 37 7.66 4.85 -2.21
CA VAL A 37 8.31 5.93 -1.45
C VAL A 37 9.61 6.33 -2.16
N GLY A 38 9.73 7.62 -2.47
CA GLY A 38 10.89 8.17 -3.17
C GLY A 38 10.76 8.25 -4.70
N ASN A 39 9.73 7.66 -5.30
CA ASN A 39 9.47 7.83 -6.73
C ASN A 39 7.98 8.06 -7.04
N PRO A 40 7.43 9.23 -6.67
CA PRO A 40 6.00 9.52 -6.79
C PRO A 40 5.50 9.73 -8.22
N LEU A 41 6.40 9.87 -9.21
CA LEU A 41 6.04 9.99 -10.64
C LEU A 41 5.87 8.63 -11.32
N GLN A 42 6.22 7.54 -10.65
CA GLN A 42 6.03 6.20 -11.20
C GLN A 42 4.54 5.82 -11.18
N LYS A 43 4.12 4.94 -12.10
CA LYS A 43 2.74 4.45 -12.13
C LYS A 43 2.36 3.83 -10.79
N ASP A 44 1.13 4.05 -10.35
CA ASP A 44 0.62 3.41 -9.15
C ASP A 44 0.66 1.88 -9.29
N LEU A 45 1.21 1.24 -8.27
CA LEU A 45 1.21 -0.19 -8.10
C LEU A 45 -0.08 -0.60 -7.40
N VAL A 46 -0.68 -1.67 -7.89
CA VAL A 46 -1.94 -2.19 -7.34
C VAL A 46 -1.68 -3.45 -6.55
N PHE A 47 -2.25 -3.51 -5.35
CA PHE A 47 -2.10 -4.64 -4.45
C PHE A 47 -3.44 -5.04 -3.83
N PHE A 48 -3.61 -6.33 -3.57
CA PHE A 48 -4.67 -6.80 -2.69
C PHE A 48 -4.25 -6.64 -1.22
N GLU A 49 -5.24 -6.55 -0.34
CA GLU A 49 -4.99 -6.43 1.11
C GLU A 49 -4.03 -7.49 1.66
N ARG A 50 -4.19 -8.75 1.23
CA ARG A 50 -3.35 -9.90 1.64
C ARG A 50 -1.89 -9.83 1.15
N GLU A 51 -1.62 -8.94 0.20
CA GLU A 51 -0.30 -8.71 -0.38
C GLU A 51 0.42 -7.53 0.27
N LEU A 52 -0.26 -6.81 1.16
CA LEU A 52 0.31 -5.69 1.91
C LEU A 52 0.66 -6.13 3.33
N ILE A 53 1.76 -5.58 3.84
CA ILE A 53 2.22 -5.76 5.20
C ILE A 53 2.22 -4.39 5.88
N PRO A 54 1.57 -4.22 7.05
CA PRO A 54 1.65 -2.97 7.82
C PRO A 54 3.10 -2.72 8.26
N VAL A 55 3.50 -1.44 8.30
CA VAL A 55 4.72 -1.05 9.02
C VAL A 55 4.51 -1.36 10.51
N ARG A 56 5.15 -2.42 11.02
CA ARG A 56 5.16 -2.65 12.47
C ARG A 56 6.05 -1.60 13.08
N ILE A 57 5.43 -0.57 13.66
CA ILE A 57 6.10 0.38 14.54
C ILE A 57 6.48 -0.43 15.79
N LYS A 58 7.78 -0.57 16.03
CA LYS A 58 8.32 -1.25 17.20
C LYS A 58 8.32 -0.31 18.39
#